data_AF-A0A1F7UN09-F1
#
_entry.id   AF-A0A1F7UN09-F1
#
_cell.length_a   1.000
_cell.length_b   1.000
_cell.length_c   1.000
_cell.angle_alpha   90.00
_cell.angle_beta   90.00
_cell.angle_gamma   90.00
#
_symmetry.space_group_name_H-M   'P 1'
#
loop_
_entity.id
_entity.type
_entity.pdbx_description
1 polymer ?
#
loop_
_entity_poly.entity_id
_entity_poly.type
_entity_poly.pdbx_seq_one_letter_code
_entity_poly.pdbx_strand_id
1 'polypeptide(L)'
;MNPLLTPQYWFTVSPVPFQPWAERFILVAFVACVLFGMIAWIIELKGRFSKPMKRAYERVASLLFWSGVAGLFLWGFSYERIPVLSMRFFYLFWLAWVLWGLWRVYTYVWVEIPAQERRNRERTEREKWLPRRK
;
A
#
# COMPACT_ATOMS: atom_id res chain seq x y z
N MET A 1 -31.92 -6.08 11.32
CA MET A 1 -30.87 -7.07 10.97
C MET A 1 -29.76 -6.33 10.25
N ASN A 2 -28.52 -6.37 10.76
CA ASN A 2 -27.42 -5.59 10.19
C ASN A 2 -27.03 -6.17 8.81
N PRO A 3 -27.27 -5.45 7.69
CA PRO A 3 -27.00 -5.96 6.35
C PRO A 3 -25.51 -6.21 6.10
N LEU A 4 -24.63 -5.59 6.90
CA LEU A 4 -23.17 -5.66 6.78
C LEU A 4 -22.59 -7.07 7.02
N LEU A 5 -23.29 -7.93 7.77
CA LEU A 5 -22.83 -9.28 8.10
C LEU A 5 -23.42 -10.36 7.17
N THR A 6 -24.23 -9.98 6.18
CA THR A 6 -24.82 -10.95 5.25
C THR A 6 -23.91 -11.15 4.04
N PRO A 7 -23.51 -12.39 3.69
CA PRO A 7 -22.71 -12.66 2.50
C PRO A 7 -23.36 -12.11 1.22
N GLN A 8 -24.69 -12.15 1.16
CA GLN A 8 -25.47 -11.62 0.04
C GLN A 8 -25.19 -10.14 -0.22
N TYR A 9 -24.96 -9.32 0.82
CA TYR A 9 -24.60 -7.91 0.67
C TYR A 9 -23.28 -7.69 -0.09
N TRP A 10 -22.33 -8.61 0.04
CA TRP A 10 -20.99 -8.54 -0.54
C TRP A 10 -20.91 -9.12 -1.96
N PHE A 11 -21.70 -10.15 -2.25
CA PHE A 11 -21.74 -10.87 -3.54
C PHE A 11 -22.92 -10.46 -4.44
N THR A 12 -23.63 -9.38 -4.11
CA THR A 12 -24.72 -8.88 -4.98
C THR A 12 -24.14 -8.26 -6.27
N VAL A 13 -24.65 -8.72 -7.42
CA VAL A 13 -24.27 -8.31 -8.79
C VAL A 13 -24.64 -6.86 -9.10
N SER A 14 -25.68 -6.32 -8.46
CA SER A 14 -26.10 -4.94 -8.62
C SER A 14 -26.19 -4.25 -7.25
N PRO A 15 -25.05 -3.85 -6.69
CA PRO A 15 -25.05 -3.19 -5.39
C PRO A 15 -25.79 -1.86 -5.48
N VAL A 16 -26.59 -1.57 -4.45
CA VAL A 16 -27.15 -0.22 -4.25
C VAL A 16 -25.99 0.77 -4.17
N PRO A 17 -26.06 1.90 -4.91
CA PRO A 17 -25.02 2.92 -4.89
C PRO A 17 -24.76 3.39 -3.45
N PHE A 18 -23.51 3.75 -3.17
CA PHE A 18 -23.17 4.39 -1.91
C PHE A 18 -23.93 5.71 -1.76
N GLN A 19 -24.09 6.18 -0.52
CA GLN A 19 -24.59 7.53 -0.32
C GLN A 19 -23.65 8.53 -1.03
N PRO A 20 -24.18 9.59 -1.69
CA PRO A 20 -23.37 10.49 -2.50
C PRO A 20 -22.18 11.14 -1.77
N TRP A 21 -22.31 11.37 -0.45
CA TRP A 21 -21.22 11.92 0.36
C TRP A 21 -20.09 10.90 0.58
N ALA A 22 -20.44 9.63 0.81
CA ALA A 22 -19.49 8.56 1.04
C ALA A 22 -18.71 8.24 -0.25
N GLU A 23 -19.40 8.23 -1.38
CA GLU A 23 -18.77 8.06 -2.70
C GLU A 23 -17.72 9.14 -2.98
N ARG A 24 -18.06 10.41 -2.76
CA ARG A 24 -17.12 11.54 -2.92
C ARG A 24 -15.94 11.43 -1.97
N PHE A 25 -16.18 11.07 -0.71
CA PHE A 25 -15.11 10.90 0.28
C PHE A 25 -14.14 9.79 -0.14
N ILE A 26 -14.65 8.64 -0.57
CA ILE A 26 -13.84 7.50 -1.05
C ILE A 26 -13.01 7.91 -2.28
N LEU A 27 -13.62 8.62 -3.24
CA LEU A 27 -12.93 9.12 -4.42
C LEU A 27 -11.78 10.05 -4.03
N VAL A 28 -12.04 11.04 -3.18
CA VAL A 28 -11.01 11.98 -2.70
C VAL A 28 -9.89 11.23 -1.95
N ALA A 29 -10.23 10.24 -1.13
CA ALA A 29 -9.25 9.42 -0.43
C ALA A 29 -8.35 8.64 -1.40
N PHE A 30 -8.90 8.02 -2.44
CA PHE A 30 -8.10 7.31 -3.44
C PHE A 30 -7.21 8.25 -4.25
N VAL A 31 -7.74 9.39 -4.70
CA VAL A 31 -6.93 10.42 -5.39
C VAL A 31 -5.80 10.89 -4.48
N ALA A 32 -6.08 11.18 -3.20
CA ALA A 32 -5.07 11.55 -2.24
C ALA A 32 -4.00 10.46 -2.06
N CYS A 33 -4.38 9.18 -1.98
CA CYS A 33 -3.43 8.06 -1.92
C CYS A 33 -2.50 8.02 -3.13
N VAL A 34 -3.02 8.22 -4.36
CA VAL A 34 -2.19 8.28 -5.57
C VAL A 34 -1.23 9.46 -5.52
N LEU A 35 -1.71 10.65 -5.16
CA LEU A 35 -0.89 11.86 -5.06
C LEU A 35 0.21 11.71 -4.00
N PHE A 36 -0.13 11.23 -2.80
CA PHE A 36 0.84 10.98 -1.74
C PHE A 36 1.85 9.89 -2.12
N GLY A 37 1.41 8.81 -2.79
CA GLY A 37 2.31 7.79 -3.32
C GLY A 37 3.29 8.36 -4.34
N MET A 38 2.81 9.21 -5.26
CA MET A 38 3.66 9.87 -6.26
C MET A 38 4.64 10.87 -5.62
N ILE A 39 4.18 11.68 -4.66
CA ILE A 39 5.06 12.61 -3.92
C ILE A 39 6.13 11.83 -3.15
N ALA A 40 5.76 10.75 -2.46
CA ALA A 40 6.71 9.90 -1.75
C ALA A 40 7.76 9.29 -2.69
N TRP A 41 7.35 8.89 -3.90
CA TRP A 41 8.27 8.41 -4.92
C TRP A 41 9.24 9.50 -5.40
N ILE A 42 8.76 10.73 -5.64
CA ILE A 42 9.63 11.85 -6.02
C ILE A 42 10.63 12.20 -4.91
N ILE A 43 10.18 12.16 -3.64
CA ILE A 43 11.04 12.37 -2.48
C ILE A 43 12.12 11.29 -2.40
N GLU A 44 11.78 10.04 -2.66
CA GLU A 44 12.72 8.91 -2.71
C GLU A 44 13.77 9.07 -3.82
N LEU A 45 13.34 9.51 -5.01
CA LEU A 45 14.21 9.77 -6.16
C LEU A 45 15.21 10.91 -5.91
N LYS A 46 14.76 12.00 -5.28
CA LYS A 46 15.56 13.21 -5.03
C LYS A 46 16.32 13.18 -3.70
N GLY A 47 15.90 12.34 -2.76
CA GLY A 47 16.43 12.30 -1.40
C GLY A 47 17.76 11.58 -1.30
N ARG A 48 18.69 12.15 -0.53
CA ARG A 48 19.96 11.50 -0.15
C ARG A 48 19.76 10.56 1.04
N PHE A 49 18.85 9.60 0.90
CA PHE A 49 18.59 8.62 1.95
C PHE A 49 19.62 7.48 1.95
N SER A 50 19.82 6.85 3.10
CA SER A 50 20.58 5.60 3.18
C SER A 50 19.86 4.51 2.37
N LYS A 51 20.61 3.54 1.81
CA LYS A 51 20.04 2.40 1.05
C LYS A 51 18.83 1.72 1.72
N PRO A 52 18.83 1.41 3.04
CA PRO A 52 17.66 0.79 3.67
C PRO A 52 16.46 1.74 3.77
N MET A 53 16.69 3.01 4.05
CA MET A 53 15.64 4.02 4.13
C MET A 53 15.02 4.27 2.75
N LYS A 54 15.84 4.32 1.69
CA LYS A 54 15.38 4.43 0.30
C LYS A 54 14.41 3.31 -0.07
N ARG A 55 14.76 2.05 0.25
CA ARG A 55 13.87 0.89 0.03
C ARG A 55 12.57 0.97 0.83
N ALA A 56 12.60 1.53 2.05
CA ALA A 56 11.39 1.71 2.84
C ALA A 56 10.44 2.71 2.17
N TYR A 57 10.97 3.87 1.72
CA TYR A 57 10.20 4.85 0.97
C TYR A 57 9.65 4.28 -0.34
N GLU A 58 10.46 3.53 -1.09
CA GLU A 58 10.03 2.89 -2.33
C GLU A 58 8.85 1.94 -2.11
N ARG A 59 8.90 1.12 -1.04
CA ARG A 59 7.80 0.21 -0.67
C ARG A 59 6.54 0.96 -0.26
N VAL A 60 6.67 2.01 0.55
CA VAL A 60 5.54 2.85 0.99
C VAL A 60 4.92 3.57 -0.22
N ALA A 61 5.74 4.21 -1.04
CA ALA A 61 5.30 4.93 -2.23
C ALA A 61 4.59 4.00 -3.21
N SER A 62 5.17 2.83 -3.48
CA SER A 62 4.56 1.82 -4.35
C SER A 62 3.23 1.34 -3.79
N LEU A 63 3.15 1.05 -2.49
CA LEU A 63 1.91 0.59 -1.85
C LEU A 63 0.82 1.66 -1.94
N LEU A 64 1.11 2.91 -1.59
CA LEU A 64 0.14 4.02 -1.67
C LEU A 64 -0.31 4.30 -3.10
N PHE A 65 0.63 4.31 -4.05
CA PHE A 65 0.33 4.56 -5.44
C PHE A 65 -0.56 3.45 -6.03
N TRP A 66 -0.13 2.19 -5.90
CA TRP A 66 -0.88 1.06 -6.46
C TRP A 66 -2.21 0.81 -5.75
N SER A 67 -2.29 1.05 -4.43
CA SER A 67 -3.56 0.96 -3.71
C SER A 67 -4.54 2.06 -4.15
N GLY A 68 -4.08 3.31 -4.30
CA GLY A 68 -4.90 4.40 -4.83
C GLY A 68 -5.35 4.16 -6.27
N VAL A 69 -4.44 3.71 -7.15
CA VAL A 69 -4.77 3.39 -8.55
C VAL A 69 -5.80 2.26 -8.61
N ALA A 70 -5.58 1.16 -7.90
CA ALA A 70 -6.54 0.06 -7.85
C ALA A 70 -7.90 0.52 -7.26
N GLY A 71 -7.88 1.38 -6.24
CA GLY A 71 -9.09 1.96 -5.66
C GLY A 71 -9.89 2.81 -6.65
N LEU A 72 -9.20 3.62 -7.47
CA LEU A 72 -9.82 4.38 -8.56
C LEU A 72 -10.41 3.48 -9.64
N PHE A 73 -9.74 2.39 -10.01
CA PHE A 73 -10.30 1.40 -10.94
C PHE A 73 -11.57 0.76 -10.39
N LEU A 74 -11.55 0.32 -9.12
CA LEU A 74 -12.73 -0.26 -8.46
C LEU A 74 -13.89 0.73 -8.36
N TRP A 75 -13.58 2.00 -8.07
CA TRP A 75 -14.57 3.07 -8.08
C TRP A 75 -15.13 3.30 -9.49
N GLY A 76 -14.30 3.33 -10.52
CA GLY A 76 -14.72 3.46 -11.92
C GLY A 76 -15.64 2.32 -12.37
N PHE A 77 -15.29 1.07 -12.06
CA PHE A 77 -16.15 -0.08 -12.37
C PHE A 77 -17.49 -0.04 -11.63
N SER A 78 -17.49 0.51 -10.41
CA SER A 78 -18.71 0.73 -9.63
C SER A 78 -19.57 1.86 -10.22
N TYR A 79 -18.94 2.92 -10.72
CA TYR A 79 -19.60 4.04 -11.38
C TYR A 79 -20.26 3.62 -12.69
N GLU A 80 -19.57 2.83 -13.52
CA GLU A 80 -20.10 2.25 -14.76
C GLU A 80 -21.09 1.09 -14.51
N ARG A 81 -21.28 0.67 -13.25
CA ARG A 81 -22.16 -0.44 -12.83
C ARG A 81 -21.92 -1.73 -13.61
N ILE A 82 -20.64 -2.06 -13.85
CA ILE A 82 -20.28 -3.30 -14.53
C ILE A 82 -20.72 -4.48 -13.64
N PRO A 83 -21.59 -5.40 -14.09
CA PRO A 83 -22.28 -6.36 -13.21
C PRO A 83 -21.36 -7.21 -12.34
N VAL A 84 -20.25 -7.69 -12.90
CA VAL A 84 -19.30 -8.54 -12.16
C VAL A 84 -18.26 -7.68 -11.44
N LEU A 85 -17.67 -6.70 -12.12
CA LEU A 85 -16.55 -5.90 -11.57
C LEU A 85 -16.97 -4.86 -10.52
N SER A 86 -18.26 -4.53 -10.42
CA SER A 86 -18.80 -3.64 -9.38
C SER A 86 -19.12 -4.34 -8.07
N MET A 87 -18.92 -5.66 -7.97
CA MET A 87 -19.19 -6.39 -6.74
C MET A 87 -18.37 -5.84 -5.56
N ARG A 88 -19.05 -5.64 -4.41
CA ARG A 88 -18.40 -5.16 -3.18
C ARG A 88 -17.30 -6.10 -2.68
N PHE A 89 -17.32 -7.36 -3.09
CA PHE A 89 -16.25 -8.32 -2.88
C PHE A 89 -14.86 -7.80 -3.31
N PHE A 90 -14.77 -7.06 -4.42
CA PHE A 90 -13.47 -6.52 -4.85
C PHE A 90 -12.89 -5.48 -3.90
N TYR A 91 -13.75 -4.72 -3.20
CA TYR A 91 -13.29 -3.81 -2.14
C TYR A 91 -12.75 -4.57 -0.92
N LEU A 92 -13.30 -5.74 -0.58
CA LEU A 92 -12.74 -6.61 0.46
C LEU A 92 -11.37 -7.16 0.05
N PHE A 93 -11.25 -7.61 -1.19
CA PHE A 93 -9.98 -8.11 -1.73
C PHE A 93 -8.92 -7.01 -1.74
N TRP A 94 -9.30 -5.80 -2.19
CA TRP A 94 -8.44 -4.62 -2.15
C TRP A 94 -8.01 -4.28 -0.71
N LEU A 95 -8.95 -4.29 0.24
CA LEU A 95 -8.65 -4.00 1.64
C LEU A 95 -7.69 -5.04 2.23
N ALA A 96 -7.89 -6.33 1.94
CA ALA A 96 -6.99 -7.40 2.36
C ALA A 96 -5.58 -7.22 1.78
N TRP A 97 -5.48 -6.86 0.50
CA TRP A 97 -4.21 -6.57 -0.16
C TRP A 97 -3.48 -5.36 0.45
N VAL A 98 -4.21 -4.28 0.75
CA VAL A 98 -3.66 -3.09 1.42
C VAL A 98 -3.17 -3.42 2.82
N LEU A 99 -3.95 -4.15 3.62
CA LEU A 99 -3.57 -4.57 4.97
C LEU A 99 -2.33 -5.47 4.95
N TRP A 100 -2.27 -6.42 4.02
CA TRP A 100 -1.09 -7.27 3.83
C TRP A 100 0.14 -6.46 3.42
N GLY A 101 -0.01 -5.50 2.51
CA GLY A 101 1.05 -4.58 2.11
C GLY A 101 1.54 -3.71 3.27
N LEU A 102 0.63 -3.15 4.08
CA LEU A 102 0.95 -2.37 5.27
C LEU A 102 1.73 -3.22 6.28
N TRP A 103 1.32 -4.47 6.51
CA TRP A 103 2.05 -5.41 7.35
C TRP A 103 3.47 -5.69 6.85
N ARG A 104 3.65 -5.86 5.53
CA ARG A 104 4.96 -6.05 4.88
C ARG A 104 5.86 -4.82 5.01
N VAL A 105 5.30 -3.62 4.91
CA VAL A 105 6.03 -2.37 5.14
C VAL A 105 6.43 -2.23 6.61
N TYR A 106 5.48 -2.48 7.52
CA TYR A 106 5.72 -2.42 8.97
C TYR A 106 6.84 -3.36 9.39
N THR A 107 6.75 -4.64 9.00
CA THR A 107 7.80 -5.64 9.29
C THR A 107 9.15 -5.25 8.67
N TYR A 108 9.17 -4.67 7.47
CA TYR A 108 10.41 -4.18 6.87
C TYR A 108 11.07 -3.07 7.70
N VAL A 109 10.29 -2.04 8.04
CA VAL A 109 10.80 -0.85 8.74
C VAL A 109 11.24 -1.18 10.16
N TRP A 110 10.45 -1.96 10.90
CA TRP A 110 10.69 -2.21 12.31
C TRP A 110 11.55 -3.44 12.60
N VAL A 111 11.63 -4.41 11.69
CA VAL A 111 12.38 -5.65 11.91
C VAL A 111 13.61 -5.73 11.00
N GLU A 112 13.45 -5.54 9.70
CA GLU A 112 14.56 -5.73 8.74
C GLU A 112 15.60 -4.61 8.78
N ILE A 113 15.19 -3.34 8.91
CA ILE A 113 16.13 -2.20 9.00
C ILE A 113 17.07 -2.33 10.21
N PRO A 114 16.59 -2.51 11.46
CA PRO A 114 17.50 -2.64 12.59
C PRO A 114 18.35 -3.91 12.52
N ALA A 115 17.83 -5.00 11.94
CA ALA A 115 18.61 -6.22 11.72
C ALA A 115 19.74 -6.01 10.68
N GLN A 116 19.48 -5.25 9.61
CA GLN A 116 20.50 -4.88 8.63
C GLN A 116 21.57 -3.97 9.22
N GLU A 117 21.17 -3.01 10.05
CA GLU A 117 22.12 -2.12 10.74
C GLU A 117 23.08 -2.90 11.65
N ARG A 118 22.57 -3.89 12.40
CA ARG A 118 23.39 -4.79 13.22
C ARG A 118 24.38 -5.61 12.40
N ARG A 119 23.91 -6.23 11.30
CA ARG A 119 24.78 -7.01 10.39
C ARG A 119 25.87 -6.15 9.75
N ASN A 120 25.55 -4.91 9.40
CA ASN A 120 26.53 -3.98 8.83
C ASN A 120 27.59 -3.57 9.88
N ARG A 121 27.20 -3.35 11.14
CA ARG A 121 28.15 -3.09 12.23
C ARG A 121 29.09 -4.28 12.46
N GLU A 122 28.54 -5.49 12.55
CA GLU A 122 29.35 -6.72 12.71
C GLU A 122 30.32 -6.95 11.55
N ARG A 123 29.90 -6.67 10.31
CA ARG A 123 30.80 -6.72 9.15
C ARG A 123 31.92 -5.69 9.25
N THR A 124 31.59 -4.45 9.60
CA THR A 124 32.57 -3.36 9.74
C THR A 124 33.58 -3.67 10.85
N GLU A 125 33.12 -4.26 11.97
CA GLU A 125 33.99 -4.70 13.06
C GLU A 125 34.90 -5.85 12.64
N ARG A 126 34.39 -6.86 11.91
CA ARG A 126 35.21 -7.97 11.39
C ARG A 126 36.23 -7.49 10.34
N GLU A 127 35.83 -6.60 9.45
CA GLU A 127 36.70 -6.03 8.41
C GLU A 127 37.81 -5.15 9.00
N LYS A 128 37.59 -4.55 10.18
CA LYS A 128 38.64 -3.80 10.90
C LYS A 128 39.84 -4.70 11.27
N TRP A 129 39.60 -5.99 11.50
CA TRP A 129 40.61 -6.96 11.94
C TRP A 129 41.17 -7.82 10.79
N LEU A 130 40.60 -7.73 9.58
CA LEU A 130 41.06 -8.50 8.42
C LEU A 130 41.99 -7.64 7.56
N PRO A 131 43.18 -8.14 7.19
CA PRO A 131 44.08 -7.41 6.30
C PRO A 131 43.40 -7.23 4.94
N ARG A 132 43.25 -5.98 4.52
CA ARG A 132 42.76 -5.65 3.17
C ARG A 132 43.71 -6.27 2.15
N ARG A 133 43.23 -7.21 1.34
CA ARG A 133 43.98 -7.67 0.16
C ARG A 133 44.22 -6.45 -0.74
N LYS A 134 45.50 -6.16 -0.99
CA LYS A 134 45.94 -5.18 -1.99
C LYS A 134 45.50 -5.61 -3.39
#